data_AF-A0A955C5E0-F1
#
_entry.id   AF-A0A955C5E0-F1
#
_cell.length_a   1.000
_cell.length_b   1.000
_cell.length_c   1.000
_cell.angle_alpha   90.00
_cell.angle_beta   90.00
_cell.angle_gamma   90.00
#
_symmetry.space_group_name_H-M   'P 1'
#
loop_
_entity.id
_entity.type
_entity.pdbx_description
1 polymer ?
#
loop_
_entity_poly.entity_id
_entity_poly.type
_entity_poly.pdbx_seq_one_letter_code
_entity_poly.pdbx_strand_id
1 'polypeptide(L)'
;MEVVSYNAVDNFAHGQFTVMFYDHQLPLYVTAVYPVLLYTGIATARRLGLPPLAEALAAGVLIVAMDVPFDVVGPEAGWWRWFDGHGEIAARWLGVPVTSYYWHFAFGGILAALTGWAGRRADRRAAPPRAWLALPLA
;
A
#
# COMPACT_ATOMS: atom_id res chain seq x y z
N MET A 1 -0.30 -3.53 -9.50
CA MET A 1 0.85 -3.99 -8.70
C MET A 1 1.12 -5.44 -9.00
N GLU A 2 0.21 -6.34 -8.64
CA GLU A 2 0.23 -7.78 -9.00
C GLU A 2 0.53 -8.06 -10.48
N VAL A 3 -0.17 -7.37 -11.39
CA VAL A 3 0.04 -7.51 -12.84
C VAL A 3 1.50 -7.26 -13.24
N VAL A 4 2.22 -6.33 -12.61
CA VAL A 4 3.62 -6.08 -12.95
C VAL A 4 4.49 -7.26 -12.50
N SER A 5 4.23 -7.83 -11.32
CA SER A 5 4.94 -9.02 -10.86
C SER A 5 4.75 -10.16 -11.85
N TYR A 6 3.52 -10.49 -12.22
CA TYR A 6 3.24 -11.62 -13.11
C TYR A 6 3.91 -11.55 -14.49
N ASN A 7 4.13 -10.35 -15.03
CA ASN A 7 4.72 -10.20 -16.36
C ASN A 7 6.22 -9.95 -16.35
N ALA A 8 6.77 -9.39 -15.26
CA ALA A 8 8.14 -8.90 -15.23
C ALA A 8 8.98 -9.52 -14.10
N VAL A 9 8.37 -10.07 -13.06
CA VAL A 9 9.04 -10.54 -11.85
C VAL A 9 8.39 -11.83 -11.33
N ASP A 10 8.98 -12.96 -11.72
CA ASP A 10 8.50 -14.30 -11.42
C ASP A 10 8.80 -14.69 -9.96
N ASN A 11 8.13 -14.04 -9.00
CA ASN A 11 8.42 -14.18 -7.57
C ASN A 11 7.47 -15.13 -6.85
N PHE A 12 6.22 -15.23 -7.30
CA PHE A 12 5.18 -16.02 -6.63
C PHE A 12 4.01 -16.32 -7.58
N ALA A 13 3.17 -17.26 -7.16
CA ALA A 13 1.90 -17.54 -7.81
C ALA A 13 0.80 -17.77 -6.78
N HIS A 14 -0.42 -17.30 -7.09
CA HIS A 14 -1.59 -17.54 -6.26
C HIS A 14 -2.17 -18.94 -6.42
N GLY A 15 -2.85 -19.39 -5.36
CA GLY A 15 -3.81 -20.49 -5.42
C GLY A 15 -5.03 -20.13 -6.28
N GLN A 16 -5.85 -21.13 -6.58
CA GLN A 16 -7.08 -20.95 -7.35
C GLN A 16 -8.27 -20.69 -6.42
N PHE A 17 -9.06 -19.67 -6.75
CA PHE A 17 -10.22 -19.24 -6.00
C PHE A 17 -11.46 -19.15 -6.89
N THR A 18 -12.62 -18.89 -6.28
CA THR A 18 -13.92 -18.82 -6.98
C THR A 18 -13.95 -17.77 -8.09
N VAL A 19 -13.32 -16.61 -7.86
CA VAL A 19 -13.26 -15.53 -8.86
C VAL A 19 -11.79 -15.17 -9.10
N MET A 20 -11.38 -15.36 -10.35
CA MET A 20 -10.03 -15.10 -10.82
C MET A 20 -10.06 -14.09 -11.97
N PHE A 21 -9.12 -13.17 -11.96
CA PHE A 21 -8.85 -12.20 -13.01
C PHE A 21 -7.47 -12.47 -13.62
N TYR A 22 -7.14 -11.70 -14.65
CA TYR A 22 -5.82 -11.68 -15.30
C TYR A 22 -5.28 -13.09 -15.59
N ASP A 23 -5.91 -13.76 -16.54
CA ASP A 23 -5.53 -15.11 -16.99
C ASP A 23 -5.37 -16.14 -15.86
N HIS A 24 -6.33 -16.14 -14.92
CA HIS A 24 -6.34 -17.03 -13.76
C HIS A 24 -5.17 -16.86 -12.78
N GLN A 25 -4.51 -15.70 -12.80
CA GLN A 25 -3.37 -15.41 -11.91
C GLN A 25 -3.74 -14.49 -10.74
N LEU A 26 -4.78 -13.66 -10.88
CA LEU A 26 -5.15 -12.65 -9.89
C LEU A 26 -6.48 -12.99 -9.19
N PRO A 27 -6.48 -13.51 -7.96
CA PRO A 27 -7.70 -13.74 -7.20
C PRO A 27 -8.41 -12.43 -6.82
N LEU A 28 -9.75 -12.43 -6.82
CA LEU A 28 -10.54 -11.26 -6.42
C LEU A 28 -10.22 -10.77 -4.99
N TYR A 29 -9.97 -11.69 -4.05
CA TYR A 29 -9.78 -11.30 -2.65
C TYR A 29 -8.56 -10.37 -2.47
N VAL A 30 -7.46 -10.60 -3.19
CA VAL A 30 -6.24 -9.77 -3.12
C VAL A 30 -6.54 -8.34 -3.54
N THR A 31 -7.35 -8.18 -4.59
CA THR A 31 -7.76 -6.85 -5.09
C THR A 31 -8.58 -6.06 -4.08
N ALA A 32 -9.24 -6.74 -3.14
CA ALA A 32 -9.99 -6.11 -2.05
C ALA A 32 -9.14 -5.89 -0.79
N VAL A 33 -8.26 -6.83 -0.44
CA VAL A 33 -7.43 -6.76 0.77
C VAL A 33 -6.44 -5.61 0.71
N TYR A 34 -5.68 -5.46 -0.38
CA TYR A 34 -4.63 -4.43 -0.43
C TYR A 34 -5.16 -3.00 -0.28
N PRO A 35 -6.25 -2.56 -0.96
CA PRO A 35 -6.81 -1.23 -0.72
C PRO A 35 -7.22 -1.01 0.74
N VAL A 36 -7.74 -2.05 1.41
CA VAL A 36 -8.13 -1.97 2.83
C VAL A 36 -6.91 -1.75 3.72
N LEU A 37 -5.83 -2.53 3.52
CA LEU A 37 -4.58 -2.36 4.27
C LEU A 37 -3.97 -0.98 4.05
N LEU A 38 -3.84 -0.58 2.79
CA LEU A 38 -3.30 0.73 2.39
C LEU A 38 -4.10 1.88 3.01
N TYR A 39 -5.43 1.87 2.83
CA TYR A 39 -6.28 2.93 3.37
C TYR A 39 -6.21 2.98 4.89
N THR A 40 -6.30 1.83 5.56
CA THR A 40 -6.33 1.77 7.02
C THR A 40 -5.01 2.28 7.62
N GLY A 41 -3.87 1.86 7.07
CA GLY A 41 -2.57 2.35 7.51
C GLY A 41 -2.36 3.84 7.26
N ILE A 42 -2.72 4.35 6.07
CA ILE A 42 -2.61 5.78 5.74
C ILE A 42 -3.54 6.63 6.62
N ALA A 43 -4.80 6.22 6.76
CA ALA A 43 -5.78 6.95 7.57
C ALA A 43 -5.38 6.98 9.04
N THR A 44 -4.80 5.88 9.55
CA THR A 44 -4.28 5.81 10.91
C THR A 44 -3.07 6.73 11.10
N ALA A 45 -2.10 6.70 10.18
CA ALA A 45 -0.93 7.58 10.24
C ALA A 45 -1.31 9.07 10.26
N ARG A 46 -2.29 9.48 9.46
CA ARG A 46 -2.81 10.86 9.43
C ARG A 46 -3.37 11.33 10.75
N ARG A 47 -4.00 10.42 11.52
CA ARG A 47 -4.56 10.74 12.85
C ARG A 47 -3.48 10.99 13.89
N LEU A 48 -2.23 10.62 13.64
CA LEU A 48 -1.11 10.87 14.55
C LEU A 48 -0.60 12.32 14.50
N GLY A 49 -1.02 13.12 13.51
CA GLY A 49 -0.63 14.54 13.42
C GLY A 49 0.87 14.75 13.17
N LEU A 50 1.53 13.80 12.53
CA LEU A 50 2.97 13.83 12.25
C LEU A 50 3.32 14.81 11.10
N PRO A 51 4.56 15.33 11.05
CA PRO A 51 5.01 16.09 9.88
C PRO A 51 5.02 15.20 8.63
N PRO A 52 4.92 15.77 7.41
CA PRO A 52 4.60 15.00 6.20
C PRO A 52 5.50 13.79 5.91
N LEU A 53 6.82 13.91 6.15
CA LEU A 53 7.75 12.81 5.95
C LEU A 53 7.54 11.70 7.01
N ALA A 54 7.40 12.08 8.27
CA ALA A 54 7.17 11.12 9.35
C ALA A 54 5.79 10.45 9.23
N GLU A 55 4.76 11.18 8.78
CA GLU A 55 3.45 10.59 8.46
C GLU A 55 3.57 9.51 7.38
N ALA A 56 4.29 9.79 6.28
CA ALA A 56 4.48 8.84 5.20
C ALA A 56 5.24 7.58 5.65
N LEU A 57 6.31 7.76 6.43
CA LEU A 57 7.07 6.63 6.99
C LEU A 57 6.21 5.83 7.99
N ALA A 58 5.47 6.50 8.86
CA ALA A 58 4.56 5.86 9.80
C ALA A 58 3.46 5.08 9.08
N ALA A 59 2.90 5.61 7.99
CA ALA A 59 1.93 4.90 7.16
C ALA A 59 2.54 3.61 6.58
N GLY A 60 3.75 3.69 6.02
CA GLY A 60 4.47 2.50 5.54
C GLY A 60 4.63 1.44 6.64
N VAL A 61 5.12 1.83 7.84
CA VAL A 61 5.27 0.89 8.96
C VAL A 61 3.94 0.27 9.39
N LEU A 62 2.88 1.08 9.49
CA LEU A 62 1.55 0.58 9.88
C LEU A 62 0.99 -0.41 8.86
N ILE A 63 1.17 -0.14 7.56
CA ILE A 63 0.76 -1.05 6.49
C ILE A 63 1.52 -2.37 6.61
N VAL A 64 2.84 -2.34 6.78
CA VAL A 64 3.64 -3.56 7.00
C VAL A 64 3.16 -4.30 8.25
N ALA A 65 2.93 -3.60 9.36
CA ALA A 65 2.48 -4.24 10.59
C ALA A 65 1.13 -4.96 10.45
N MET A 66 0.22 -4.41 9.63
CA MET A 66 -1.07 -5.07 9.31
C MET A 66 -0.91 -6.21 8.32
N ASP A 67 0.05 -6.09 7.39
CA ASP A 67 0.32 -7.06 6.33
C ASP A 67 1.06 -8.31 6.83
N VAL A 68 2.00 -8.17 7.77
CA VAL A 68 2.79 -9.29 8.31
C VAL A 68 1.98 -10.53 8.68
N PRO A 69 0.89 -10.46 9.49
CA PRO A 69 0.11 -11.67 9.79
C PRO A 69 -0.55 -12.28 8.56
N PHE A 70 -1.00 -11.45 7.61
CA PHE A 70 -1.57 -11.92 6.35
C PHE A 70 -0.50 -12.61 5.49
N ASP A 71 0.70 -12.04 5.44
CA ASP A 71 1.80 -12.52 4.60
C ASP A 71 2.44 -13.81 5.14
N VAL A 72 2.41 -14.00 6.46
CA VAL A 72 2.85 -15.23 7.13
C VAL A 72 1.82 -16.35 7.00
N VAL A 73 0.53 -16.05 7.21
CA VAL A 73 -0.54 -17.07 7.18
C VAL A 73 -0.89 -17.47 5.74
N GLY A 74 -0.82 -16.56 4.78
CA GLY A 74 -1.27 -16.81 3.41
C GLY A 74 -0.62 -18.00 2.71
N PRO A 75 0.73 -18.14 2.76
CA PRO A 75 1.40 -19.30 2.22
C PRO A 75 1.00 -20.62 2.91
N GLU A 76 0.87 -20.62 4.23
CA GLU A 76 0.45 -21.80 5.01
C GLU A 76 -1.01 -22.20 4.70
N ALA A 77 -1.88 -21.22 4.46
CA ALA A 77 -3.27 -21.41 4.07
C ALA A 77 -3.43 -21.76 2.57
N GLY A 78 -2.34 -21.83 1.80
CA GLY A 78 -2.35 -22.15 0.37
C GLY A 78 -2.88 -21.03 -0.52
N TRP A 79 -2.91 -19.79 -0.04
CA TRP A 79 -3.41 -18.64 -0.81
C TRP A 79 -2.46 -18.22 -1.92
N TRP A 80 -1.16 -18.36 -1.70
CA TRP A 80 -0.12 -18.24 -2.71
C TRP A 80 1.12 -19.03 -2.28
N ARG A 81 2.09 -19.13 -3.18
CA ARG A 81 3.40 -19.71 -2.89
C ARG A 81 4.49 -18.79 -3.40
N TRP A 82 5.51 -18.60 -2.58
CA TRP A 82 6.74 -17.93 -2.98
C TRP A 82 7.62 -18.92 -3.77
N PHE A 83 8.31 -18.43 -4.80
CA PHE A 83 9.33 -19.23 -5.48
C PHE A 83 10.67 -19.15 -4.75
N ASP A 84 11.56 -20.11 -4.98
CA ASP A 84 12.87 -20.20 -4.30
C ASP A 84 14.05 -20.01 -5.27
N GLY A 85 13.78 -19.66 -6.53
CA GLY A 85 14.79 -19.60 -7.60
C GLY A 85 15.54 -18.28 -7.74
N HIS A 86 15.13 -17.23 -7.04
CA HIS A 86 15.57 -15.85 -7.32
C HIS A 86 16.25 -15.18 -6.11
N GLY A 87 17.34 -14.45 -6.36
CA GLY A 87 18.15 -13.83 -5.30
C GLY A 87 17.40 -12.75 -4.52
N GLU A 88 16.48 -12.05 -5.17
CA GLU A 88 15.62 -11.01 -4.62
C GLU A 88 14.64 -11.50 -3.54
N ILE A 89 14.34 -12.79 -3.49
CA ILE A 89 13.44 -13.40 -2.50
C ILE A 89 14.16 -14.35 -1.53
N ALA A 90 15.50 -14.41 -1.62
CA ALA A 90 16.32 -15.29 -0.79
C ALA A 90 16.34 -14.87 0.70
N ALA A 91 16.35 -13.56 0.97
CA ALA A 91 16.27 -13.05 2.33
C ALA A 91 14.83 -13.15 2.86
N ARG A 92 14.61 -13.95 3.90
CA ARG A 92 13.28 -14.20 4.47
C ARG A 92 13.21 -13.82 5.95
N TRP A 93 12.07 -13.27 6.38
CA TRP A 93 11.72 -13.08 7.78
C TRP A 93 10.35 -13.72 8.03
N LEU A 94 10.28 -14.61 9.03
CA LEU A 94 9.10 -15.45 9.31
C LEU A 94 8.66 -16.29 8.09
N GLY A 95 9.61 -16.75 7.27
CA GLY A 95 9.33 -17.56 6.08
C GLY A 95 8.90 -16.75 4.84
N VAL A 96 8.67 -15.45 4.97
CA VAL A 96 8.24 -14.56 3.89
C VAL A 96 9.44 -13.75 3.35
N PRO A 97 9.55 -13.52 2.03
CA PRO A 97 10.58 -12.66 1.47
C PRO A 97 10.54 -11.26 2.07
N VAL A 98 11.70 -10.76 2.54
CA VAL A 98 11.82 -9.41 3.12
C VAL A 98 11.46 -8.33 2.09
N THR A 99 11.62 -8.65 0.80
CA THR A 99 11.19 -7.79 -0.31
C THR A 99 9.69 -7.54 -0.33
N SER A 100 8.85 -8.48 0.14
CA SER A 100 7.40 -8.26 0.30
C SER A 100 7.13 -7.12 1.29
N TYR A 101 7.71 -7.19 2.49
CA TYR A 101 7.57 -6.16 3.52
C TYR A 101 8.13 -4.81 3.07
N TYR A 102 9.31 -4.81 2.44
CA TYR A 102 9.90 -3.60 1.89
C TYR A 102 8.96 -2.93 0.87
N TRP A 103 8.33 -3.74 0.03
CA TRP A 103 7.44 -3.24 -1.00
C TRP A 103 6.19 -2.59 -0.40
N HIS A 104 5.55 -3.22 0.60
CA HIS A 104 4.42 -2.64 1.31
C HIS A 104 4.79 -1.34 2.04
N PHE A 105 5.96 -1.31 2.67
CA PHE A 105 6.49 -0.11 3.31
C PHE A 105 6.69 1.03 2.30
N ALA A 106 7.44 0.77 1.23
CA ALA A 106 7.81 1.79 0.25
C ALA A 106 6.60 2.28 -0.53
N PHE A 107 5.78 1.37 -1.08
CA PHE A 107 4.60 1.75 -1.86
C PHE A 107 3.55 2.44 -1.00
N GLY A 108 3.28 1.90 0.20
CA GLY A 108 2.36 2.49 1.15
C GLY A 108 2.77 3.90 1.58
N GLY A 109 4.05 4.08 1.92
CA GLY A 109 4.60 5.38 2.29
C GLY A 109 4.59 6.39 1.15
N ILE A 110 4.96 5.98 -0.07
CA ILE A 110 4.91 6.85 -1.26
C ILE A 110 3.46 7.25 -1.54
N LEU A 111 2.50 6.33 -1.48
CA LEU A 111 1.09 6.63 -1.69
C LEU A 111 0.55 7.59 -0.62
N ALA A 112 0.95 7.43 0.65
CA ALA A 112 0.63 8.35 1.72
C ALA A 112 1.14 9.77 1.41
N ALA A 113 2.41 9.88 1.01
CA ALA A 113 3.04 11.15 0.66
C ALA A 113 2.35 11.82 -0.53
N LEU A 114 2.06 11.07 -1.60
CA LEU A 114 1.40 11.57 -2.81
C LEU A 114 -0.01 12.08 -2.51
N THR A 115 -0.81 11.30 -1.78
CA THR A 115 -2.18 11.67 -1.45
C THR A 115 -2.21 12.84 -0.46
N GLY A 116 -1.30 12.89 0.51
CA GLY A 116 -1.15 14.04 1.40
C GLY A 116 -0.72 15.32 0.65
N TRP A 117 0.21 15.19 -0.30
CA TRP A 117 0.61 16.30 -1.16
C TRP A 117 -0.53 16.81 -2.05
N ALA A 118 -1.26 15.88 -2.68
CA ALA A 118 -2.41 16.20 -3.53
C ALA A 118 -3.51 16.91 -2.73
N GLY A 119 -3.82 16.42 -1.52
CA GLY A 119 -4.79 17.04 -0.61
C GLY A 119 -4.41 18.48 -0.26
N ARG A 120 -3.18 18.71 0.23
CA ARG A 120 -2.68 20.06 0.54
C ARG A 120 -2.71 21.00 -0.67
N ARG A 121 -2.49 20.48 -1.88
CA ARG A 121 -2.55 21.27 -3.12
C ARG A 121 -3.99 21.62 -3.50
N ALA A 122 -4.93 20.70 -3.30
CA ALA A 122 -6.36 20.94 -3.52
C ALA A 122 -6.90 22.00 -2.56
N ASP A 123 -6.56 21.91 -1.27
CA ASP A 123 -6.98 22.89 -0.26
C ASP A 123 -6.46 24.30 -0.56
N ARG A 124 -5.20 24.40 -1.01
CA ARG A 124 -4.60 25.67 -1.45
C ARG A 124 -5.32 26.30 -2.66
N ARG A 125 -5.87 25.48 -3.55
CA ARG A 125 -6.65 25.96 -4.72
C ARG A 125 -8.08 26.34 -4.35
N ALA A 126 -8.65 25.70 -3.33
CA ALA A 126 -10.00 25.98 -2.84
C ALA A 126 -10.06 27.23 -1.94
N ALA A 127 -8.93 27.70 -1.41
CA ALA A 127 -8.90 28.94 -0.62
C ALA A 127 -9.34 30.14 -1.48
N PRO A 128 -10.44 30.84 -1.10
CA PRO A 128 -10.88 32.02 -1.86
C PRO A 128 -9.79 33.08 -1.84
N PRO A 129 -9.63 33.88 -2.91
CA PRO A 129 -8.67 34.96 -2.92
C PRO A 129 -8.99 35.90 -1.75
N ARG A 130 -7.98 36.17 -0.90
CA ARG A 130 -8.08 37.03 0.30
C ARG A 130 -8.64 38.44 0.02
N ALA A 131 -8.78 38.84 -1.24
CA ALA A 131 -9.35 40.11 -1.68
C ALA A 131 -10.82 40.31 -1.31
N TRP A 132 -11.62 39.25 -1.12
CA TRP A 132 -13.07 39.39 -0.86
C TRP A 132 -13.44 39.68 0.60
N LEU A 133 -12.50 39.51 1.54
CA LEU A 133 -12.70 39.83 2.97
C LEU A 133 -12.30 41.28 3.32
N ALA A 134 -11.86 42.08 2.33
CA ALA A 134 -11.44 43.46 2.50
C ALA A 134 -12.43 44.49 1.92
N LEU A 135 -13.61 44.07 1.44
CA LEU A 135 -14.65 45.01 1.04
C LEU A 135 -15.29 45.58 2.30
N PRO A 136 -15.14 46.90 2.58
CA PRO A 136 -15.91 47.53 3.64
C PRO A 136 -17.39 47.39 3.28
N LEU A 137 -18.16 46.74 4.14
CA LEU A 137 -19.62 46.83 4.10
C LEU A 137 -19.97 48.29 4.42
N ALA A 138 -20.21 49.06 3.36
CA ALA A 138 -20.77 50.41 3.42
C ALA A 138 -22.30 50.34 3.43
#